data_AF-A0A7C7NEV0-F1
#
_entry.id   AF-A0A7C7NEV0-F1
#
_cell.length_a   1.000
_cell.length_b   1.000
_cell.length_c   1.000
_cell.angle_alpha   90.00
_cell.angle_beta   90.00
_cell.angle_gamma   90.00
#
_symmetry.space_group_name_H-M   'P 1'
#
loop_
_entity.id
_entity.type
_entity.pdbx_description
1 polymer ?
#
loop_
_entity_poly.entity_id
_entity_poly.type
_entity_poly.pdbx_seq_one_letter_code
_entity_poly.pdbx_strand_id
1 'polypeptide(L)'
;AKNAEINARIMAQFILLFILGSVCTSFAFLMGVYIMKFIPAYTVNLSVNMEPIYAIILAILIFGDSEVMSLNFYLGSLIVVATILMNAYFKRKRKTTLLKDVH
;
A
#
# COMPACT_ATOMS: atom_id res chain seq x y z
N ALA A 1 -4.25 31.30 -26.59
CA ALA A 1 -4.36 29.82 -26.55
C ALA A 1 -3.49 29.21 -25.45
N LYS A 2 -2.15 29.29 -25.54
CA LYS A 2 -1.21 28.62 -24.61
C LYS A 2 -1.39 28.99 -23.12
N ASN A 3 -1.61 30.27 -22.79
CA ASN A 3 -1.85 30.70 -21.40
C ASN A 3 -3.17 30.19 -20.81
N ALA A 4 -4.21 30.02 -21.64
CA ALA A 4 -5.49 29.48 -21.18
C ALA A 4 -5.39 27.97 -20.89
N GLU A 5 -4.63 27.23 -21.69
CA GLU A 5 -4.35 25.81 -21.47
C GLU A 5 -3.52 25.58 -20.19
N ILE A 6 -2.54 26.45 -19.93
CA ILE A 6 -1.74 26.41 -18.70
C ILE A 6 -2.63 26.65 -17.46
N ASN A 7 -3.49 27.67 -17.48
CA ASN A 7 -4.39 27.95 -16.37
C ASN A 7 -5.38 26.79 -16.11
N ALA A 8 -5.87 26.14 -17.17
CA ALA A 8 -6.73 24.97 -17.05
C ALA A 8 -6.01 23.78 -16.40
N ARG A 9 -4.74 23.51 -16.78
CA ARG A 9 -3.93 22.45 -16.17
C ARG A 9 -3.63 22.72 -14.70
N ILE A 10 -3.32 23.97 -14.35
CA ILE A 10 -3.08 24.38 -12.96
C ILE A 10 -4.35 24.14 -12.11
N MET A 11 -5.52 24.56 -12.60
CA MET A 11 -6.77 24.33 -11.88
C MET A 11 -7.08 22.84 -11.72
N ALA A 12 -6.87 22.03 -12.76
CA ALA A 12 -7.03 20.58 -12.66
C ALA A 12 -6.08 19.96 -11.62
N GLN A 13 -4.83 20.41 -11.53
CA GLN A 13 -3.88 19.93 -10.51
C GLN A 13 -4.34 20.27 -9.10
N PHE A 14 -4.80 21.49 -8.86
CA PHE A 14 -5.33 21.87 -7.55
C PHE A 14 -6.57 21.07 -7.16
N ILE A 15 -7.47 20.80 -8.12
CA ILE A 15 -8.66 19.97 -7.90
C ILE A 15 -8.25 18.52 -7.56
N LEU A 16 -7.33 17.93 -8.31
CA LEU A 16 -6.82 16.57 -8.05
C LEU A 16 -6.11 16.50 -6.70
N LEU A 17 -5.29 17.49 -6.37
CA LEU A 17 -4.59 17.57 -5.08
C LEU A 17 -5.59 17.69 -3.92
N PHE A 18 -6.65 18.48 -4.10
CA PHE A 18 -7.70 18.63 -3.11
C PHE A 18 -8.45 17.31 -2.87
N ILE A 19 -8.85 16.61 -3.94
CA ILE A 19 -9.52 15.31 -3.83
C ILE A 19 -8.60 14.27 -3.19
N LEU A 20 -7.34 14.18 -3.63
CA LEU A 20 -6.37 13.23 -3.10
C LEU A 20 -6.12 13.48 -1.61
N GLY A 21 -5.83 14.73 -1.22
CA GLY A 21 -5.54 15.07 0.18
C GLY A 21 -6.72 14.90 1.13
N SER A 22 -7.94 15.20 0.67
CA SER A 22 -9.16 15.05 1.49
C SER A 22 -9.63 13.60 1.55
N VAL A 23 -9.99 13.03 0.40
CA VAL A 23 -10.65 11.73 0.32
C VAL A 23 -9.64 10.59 0.49
N CYS A 24 -8.58 10.59 -0.32
CA CYS A 24 -7.63 9.48 -0.36
C CYS A 24 -6.69 9.45 0.85
N THR A 25 -6.35 10.61 1.43
CA THR A 25 -5.44 10.68 2.58
C THR A 25 -6.21 10.88 3.88
N SER A 26 -6.90 12.01 4.06
CA SER A 26 -7.47 12.38 5.36
C SER A 26 -8.62 11.47 5.78
N PHE A 27 -9.59 11.21 4.89
CA PHE A 27 -10.72 10.34 5.19
C PHE A 27 -10.31 8.87 5.33
N ALA A 28 -9.48 8.34 4.41
CA ALA A 28 -8.97 6.97 4.51
C ALA A 28 -8.17 6.75 5.81
N PHE A 29 -7.33 7.72 6.21
CA PHE A 29 -6.59 7.66 7.48
C PHE A 29 -7.53 7.70 8.69
N LEU A 30 -8.52 8.60 8.68
CA LEU A 30 -9.52 8.69 9.77
C LEU A 30 -10.29 7.37 9.92
N MET A 31 -10.71 6.77 8.80
CA MET A 31 -11.35 5.45 8.79
C MET A 31 -10.40 4.37 9.28
N GLY A 32 -9.13 4.40 8.91
CA GLY A 32 -8.09 3.51 9.43
C GLY A 32 -7.99 3.57 10.95
N VAL A 33 -7.94 4.78 11.53
CA VAL A 33 -7.94 4.98 12.99
C VAL A 33 -9.26 4.52 13.62
N TYR A 34 -10.40 4.80 12.99
CA TYR A 34 -11.71 4.35 13.48
C TYR A 34 -11.80 2.81 13.53
N ILE A 35 -11.29 2.12 12.51
CA ILE A 35 -11.26 0.65 12.45
C ILE A 35 -10.43 0.06 13.58
N MET A 36 -9.41 0.77 14.08
CA MET A 36 -8.63 0.30 15.24
C MET A 36 -9.47 0.14 16.53
N LYS A 37 -10.68 0.72 16.59
CA LYS A 37 -11.64 0.47 17.68
C LYS A 37 -12.27 -0.92 17.63
N PHE A 38 -12.32 -1.54 16.44
CA PHE A 38 -12.95 -2.86 16.21
C PHE A 38 -11.93 -3.95 15.93
N ILE A 39 -10.78 -3.60 15.35
CA ILE A 39 -9.70 -4.52 15.00
C ILE A 39 -8.42 -4.08 15.73
N PRO A 40 -7.63 -4.99 16.32
CA PRO A 40 -6.38 -4.61 16.99
C PRO A 40 -5.45 -3.80 16.09
N ALA A 41 -4.86 -2.72 16.61
CA ALA A 41 -3.90 -1.86 15.89
C ALA A 41 -2.75 -2.66 15.25
N TYR A 42 -2.35 -3.76 15.87
CA TYR A 42 -1.39 -4.71 15.31
C TYR A 42 -1.81 -5.30 13.96
N THR A 43 -3.08 -5.69 13.82
CA THR A 43 -3.63 -6.28 12.60
C THR A 43 -3.77 -5.21 11.52
N VAL A 44 -4.24 -4.01 11.89
CA VAL A 44 -4.34 -2.88 10.96
C VAL A 44 -2.98 -2.50 10.39
N ASN A 45 -1.94 -2.37 11.24
CA ASN A 45 -0.58 -2.11 10.77
C ASN A 45 0.01 -3.24 9.92
N LEU A 46 -0.36 -4.49 10.18
CA LEU A 46 0.07 -5.60 9.33
C LEU A 46 -0.56 -5.51 7.93
N SER A 47 -1.82 -5.09 7.83
CA SER A 47 -2.50 -4.87 6.54
C SER A 47 -1.89 -3.71 5.75
N VAL A 48 -1.51 -2.60 6.41
CA VAL A 48 -0.82 -1.49 5.75
C VAL A 48 0.55 -1.93 5.23
N ASN A 49 1.30 -2.73 5.99
CA ASN A 49 2.58 -3.28 5.51
C ASN A 49 2.44 -4.23 4.30
N MET A 50 1.22 -4.69 3.97
CA MET A 50 0.93 -5.49 2.77
C MET A 50 0.61 -4.65 1.54
N GLU A 51 0.52 -3.32 1.68
CA GLU A 51 0.33 -2.37 0.57
C GLU A 51 1.29 -2.61 -0.61
N PRO A 52 2.60 -2.88 -0.41
CA PRO A 52 3.50 -3.17 -1.52
C PRO A 52 3.14 -4.46 -2.28
N ILE A 53 2.64 -5.49 -1.58
CA ILE A 53 2.23 -6.75 -2.23
C ILE A 53 0.97 -6.53 -3.07
N TYR A 54 -0.02 -5.81 -2.54
CA TYR A 54 -1.22 -5.49 -3.31
C TYR A 54 -0.91 -4.64 -4.54
N ALA A 55 0.02 -3.68 -4.42
CA ALA A 55 0.48 -2.87 -5.55
C ALA A 55 1.13 -3.74 -6.64
N ILE A 56 1.97 -4.72 -6.28
CA ILE A 56 2.61 -5.63 -7.24
C ILE A 56 1.58 -6.53 -7.93
N ILE A 57 0.64 -7.11 -7.18
CA ILE A 57 -0.43 -7.94 -7.74
C ILE A 57 -1.28 -7.12 -8.72
N LEU A 58 -1.68 -5.91 -8.32
CA LEU A 58 -2.45 -5.00 -9.17
C LEU A 58 -1.68 -4.60 -10.43
N ALA A 59 -0.38 -4.33 -10.30
CA ALA A 59 0.48 -4.00 -11.44
C ALA A 59 0.56 -5.16 -12.44
N ILE A 60 0.71 -6.40 -11.98
CA ILE A 60 0.70 -7.59 -12.85
C ILE A 60 -0.67 -7.76 -13.52
N LEU A 61 -1.78 -7.51 -12.82
CA LEU A 61 -3.13 -7.62 -13.39
C LEU A 61 -3.45 -6.55 -14.44
N ILE A 62 -2.92 -5.33 -14.28
CA ILE A 62 -3.21 -4.20 -15.19
C ILE A 62 -2.19 -4.11 -16.34
N PHE A 63 -0.91 -4.37 -16.08
CA PHE A 63 0.20 -4.16 -17.03
C PHE A 63 0.84 -5.45 -17.55
N GLY A 64 0.37 -6.63 -17.12
CA GLY A 64 1.04 -7.93 -17.23
C GLY A 64 1.45 -8.37 -18.64
N ASP A 65 0.77 -7.90 -19.68
CA ASP A 65 1.08 -8.28 -21.07
C ASP A 65 1.90 -7.22 -21.82
N SER A 66 1.94 -5.97 -21.33
CA SER A 66 2.39 -4.82 -22.13
C SER A 66 3.84 -4.38 -21.90
N GLU A 67 4.48 -4.73 -20.77
CA GLU A 67 5.86 -4.31 -20.51
C GLU A 67 6.73 -5.43 -19.92
N VAL A 68 7.60 -6.00 -20.76
CA VAL A 68 8.70 -6.85 -20.28
C VAL A 68 9.73 -5.94 -19.60
N MET A 69 9.73 -5.92 -18.27
CA MET A 69 10.63 -5.06 -17.52
C MET A 69 12.05 -5.62 -17.47
N SER A 70 13.03 -4.77 -17.16
CA SER A 70 14.44 -5.20 -17.07
C SER A 70 14.65 -6.28 -16.01
N LEU A 71 15.70 -7.11 -16.17
CA LEU A 71 16.07 -8.14 -15.18
C LEU A 71 16.22 -7.57 -13.76
N ASN A 72 16.73 -6.34 -13.63
CA ASN A 72 16.90 -5.64 -12.36
C ASN A 72 15.56 -5.37 -11.66
N PHE A 73 14.49 -5.11 -12.41
CA PHE A 73 13.15 -4.91 -11.84
C PHE A 73 12.60 -6.22 -11.25
N TYR A 74 12.78 -7.34 -11.94
CA TYR A 74 12.36 -8.65 -11.43
C TYR A 74 13.13 -9.04 -10.15
N LEU A 75 14.44 -8.77 -10.10
CA LEU A 75 15.23 -9.00 -8.88
C LEU A 75 14.81 -8.08 -7.73
N GLY A 76 14.59 -6.79 -8.00
CA GLY A 76 14.15 -5.83 -6.98
C GLY A 76 12.77 -6.16 -6.40
N SER A 77 11.80 -6.48 -7.27
CA SER A 77 10.46 -6.90 -6.84
C SER A 77 10.49 -8.21 -6.03
N LEU A 78 11.32 -9.17 -6.43
CA LEU A 78 11.53 -10.40 -5.67
C LEU A 78 12.05 -10.12 -4.25
N ILE A 79 13.02 -9.22 -4.10
CA ILE A 79 13.59 -8.84 -2.78
C ILE A 79 12.51 -8.19 -1.89
N VAL A 80 11.72 -7.26 -2.43
CA VAL A 80 10.64 -6.58 -1.68
C VAL A 80 9.60 -7.59 -1.21
N VAL A 81 9.12 -8.46 -2.10
CA VAL A 81 8.14 -9.50 -1.78
C VAL A 81 8.70 -10.47 -0.74
N ALA A 82 9.92 -10.97 -0.94
CA ALA A 82 10.57 -11.89 -0.02
C ALA A 82 10.72 -11.30 1.40
N THR A 83 11.13 -10.04 1.51
CA THR A 83 11.29 -9.34 2.80
C THR A 83 9.97 -9.22 3.55
N ILE A 84 8.89 -8.85 2.86
CA ILE A 84 7.56 -8.68 3.47
C ILE A 84 6.98 -10.04 3.90
N LEU A 85 7.10 -11.07 3.05
CA LEU A 85 6.66 -12.43 3.38
C LEU A 85 7.45 -13.02 4.55
N MET A 86 8.76 -12.80 4.60
CA MET A 86 9.60 -13.22 5.72
C MET A 86 9.20 -12.52 7.02
N ASN A 87 8.94 -11.21 6.97
CA ASN A 87 8.44 -10.45 8.12
C ASN A 87 7.08 -10.99 8.61
N ALA A 88 6.15 -11.26 7.69
CA ALA A 88 4.85 -11.85 8.01
C ALA A 88 4.97 -13.26 8.63
N TYR A 89 5.85 -14.10 8.09
CA TYR A 89 6.12 -15.45 8.58
C TYR A 89 6.70 -15.46 10.01
N PHE A 90 7.72 -14.64 10.27
CA PHE A 90 8.32 -14.57 11.61
C PHE A 90 7.36 -13.99 12.66
N LYS A 91 6.50 -13.03 12.28
CA LYS A 91 5.46 -12.50 13.18
C LYS A 91 4.42 -13.55 13.56
N ARG A 92 4.05 -14.44 12.64
CA ARG A 92 3.11 -15.56 12.90
C ARG A 92 3.68 -16.51 13.95
N LYS A 93 4.98 -16.83 13.89
CA LYS A 93 5.64 -17.71 14.87
C LYS A 93 5.67 -17.14 16.29
N ARG A 94 5.94 -15.84 16.47
CA ARG A 94 5.97 -15.21 17.81
C ARG A 94 4.62 -15.27 18.52
N LYS A 95 3.50 -15.18 17.79
CA LYS A 95 2.15 -15.27 18.36
C LYS A 95 1.83 -16.68 18.86
N THR A 96 2.37 -17.72 18.23
CA THR A 96 2.17 -19.12 18.63
C THR A 96 3.02 -19.51 19.84
N THR A 97 4.22 -18.95 20.01
CA THR A 97 5.07 -19.21 21.18
C THR A 97 4.49 -18.57 22.46
N LEU A 98 4.01 -17.32 22.39
CA LEU A 98 3.44 -16.62 23.56
C LEU A 98 2.16 -17.27 24.11
N LEU A 99 1.38 -17.97 23.28
CA LEU A 99 0.20 -18.72 23.72
C LEU A 99 0.56 -20.08 24.34
N LYS A 100 1.79 -20.57 24.11
CA LYS A 100 2.29 -21.84 24.63
C LYS A 100 2.89 -21.72 26.04
N ASP A 101 3.25 -20.52 26.47
CA ASP A 101 3.83 -20.23 27.78
C ASP A 101 2.77 -19.79 28.83
N VAL A 102 1.49 -19.70 28.43
CA VAL A 102 0.33 -19.30 29.28
C VAL A 102 -0.57 -20.50 29.64
N HIS A 103 -0.21 -21.71 29.21
CA HIS A 103 -0.76 -23.00 29.67
C HIS A 103 0.37 -23.83 30.25
#